data_AF-A0A955YFS0-F1
#
_entry.id   AF-A0A955YFS0-F1
#
_cell.length_a   1.000
_cell.length_b   1.000
_cell.length_c   1.000
_cell.angle_alpha   90.00
_cell.angle_beta   90.00
_cell.angle_gamma   90.00
#
_symmetry.space_group_name_H-M   'P 1'
#
loop_
_entity.id
_entity.type
_entity.pdbx_description
1 polymer ?
#
loop_
_entity_poly.entity_id
_entity_poly.type
_entity_poly.pdbx_seq_one_letter_code
_entity_poly.pdbx_strand_id
1 'polypeptide(L)'
;MSRVETIAERTKLARLLSLEHEQLHHYHALDAQGLRALREALSDHFFDDSRAMLERVASASRLLPNALVASVGERSFGPMLCARITGLLTPERAASLAAHMPDAFLADVAMQLDPRSARGVLGRLETKRVVSVAQVLLARGEHLTLGRFVDFLALDVIGAVVDVIAEEAVLLDIAFYIEAKPRISELAGLLSAERLRRLVLAAGEGDGDTWVAALALMSHLDDAWRRRIGDLVVAEGEVFLGQLVDAAQAHDLWDAMLPIVGSMTPDARVALAAMPALGRRDVLESVVRAAHAGRLWPDFLPLVGALHGDARRLAATVVEGLPEAMLLDIIATAHERALWPALLGLVEQMTPTEASTALRLLAAQEEPVVAALLSAVDGTQVTW
;
A
#
# COMPACT_ATOMS: atom_id res chain seq x y z
N MET A 1 9.06 -2.93 -7.37
CA MET A 1 7.68 -2.42 -7.47
C MET A 1 6.73 -3.56 -7.17
N SER A 2 5.67 -3.33 -6.41
CA SER A 2 4.92 -4.45 -5.83
C SER A 2 3.96 -5.05 -6.86
N ARG A 3 3.83 -6.39 -6.85
CA ARG A 3 2.85 -7.14 -7.66
C ARG A 3 1.43 -6.60 -7.48
N VAL A 4 1.16 -6.03 -6.32
CA VAL A 4 -0.11 -5.50 -5.86
C VAL A 4 -0.53 -4.24 -6.63
N GLU A 5 0.41 -3.32 -6.89
CA GLU A 5 0.15 -2.09 -7.65
C GLU A 5 -0.30 -2.41 -9.10
N THR A 6 0.28 -3.46 -9.69
CA THR A 6 -0.05 -3.90 -11.05
C THR A 6 -1.46 -4.47 -11.14
N ILE A 7 -1.94 -5.14 -10.09
CA ILE A 7 -3.32 -5.65 -10.00
C ILE A 7 -4.30 -4.47 -9.96
N ALA A 8 -4.05 -3.48 -9.10
CA ALA A 8 -4.91 -2.30 -8.96
C ALA A 8 -5.09 -1.54 -10.28
N GLU A 9 -3.99 -1.23 -10.98
CA GLU A 9 -4.08 -0.47 -12.24
C GLU A 9 -4.72 -1.28 -13.37
N ARG A 10 -4.53 -2.61 -13.40
CA ARG A 10 -5.22 -3.48 -14.36
C ARG A 10 -6.73 -3.50 -14.16
N THR A 11 -7.20 -3.56 -12.91
CA THR A 11 -8.64 -3.48 -12.59
C THR A 11 -9.23 -2.13 -13.03
N LYS A 12 -8.51 -1.02 -12.81
CA LYS A 12 -8.92 0.30 -13.30
C LYS A 12 -9.00 0.37 -14.82
N LEU A 13 -8.01 -0.21 -15.52
CA LEU A 13 -7.98 -0.25 -16.98
C LEU A 13 -9.09 -1.13 -17.57
N ALA A 14 -9.34 -2.31 -17.00
CA ALA A 14 -10.45 -3.19 -17.38
C ALA A 14 -11.78 -2.43 -17.35
N ARG A 15 -12.00 -1.68 -16.27
CA ARG A 15 -13.21 -0.87 -16.11
C ARG A 15 -13.31 0.26 -17.13
N LEU A 16 -12.23 0.96 -17.44
CA LEU A 16 -12.21 1.99 -18.48
C LEU A 16 -12.61 1.41 -19.85
N LEU A 17 -12.12 0.21 -20.17
CA LEU A 17 -12.37 -0.47 -21.43
C LEU A 17 -13.68 -1.26 -21.45
N SER A 18 -14.40 -1.35 -20.34
CA SER A 18 -15.56 -2.24 -20.15
C SER A 18 -15.24 -3.71 -20.49
N LEU A 19 -14.04 -4.17 -20.11
CA LEU A 19 -13.56 -5.53 -20.28
C LEU A 19 -13.57 -6.28 -18.95
N GLU A 20 -13.64 -7.61 -19.00
CA GLU A 20 -13.42 -8.45 -17.81
C GLU A 20 -11.93 -8.50 -17.44
N HIS A 21 -11.61 -8.60 -16.14
CA HIS A 21 -10.22 -8.58 -15.63
C HIS A 21 -9.33 -9.62 -16.34
N GLU A 22 -9.90 -10.78 -16.64
CA GLU A 22 -9.26 -11.93 -17.30
C GLU A 22 -8.77 -11.61 -18.73
N GLN A 23 -9.45 -10.70 -19.43
CA GLN A 23 -9.11 -10.31 -20.81
C GLN A 23 -7.86 -9.44 -20.88
N LEU A 24 -7.43 -8.84 -19.76
CA LEU A 24 -6.20 -8.04 -19.67
C LEU A 24 -4.98 -8.83 -19.17
N HIS A 25 -5.12 -10.11 -18.81
CA HIS A 25 -3.97 -10.92 -18.35
C HIS A 25 -2.85 -10.99 -19.38
N HIS A 26 -3.16 -10.88 -20.68
CA HIS A 26 -2.15 -10.95 -21.76
C HIS A 26 -1.22 -9.72 -21.83
N TYR A 27 -1.51 -8.63 -21.10
CA TYR A 27 -0.62 -7.45 -21.00
C TYR A 27 0.43 -7.61 -19.89
N HIS A 28 1.18 -8.72 -19.91
CA HIS A 28 2.26 -9.00 -18.96
C HIS A 28 3.46 -8.06 -19.05
N ALA A 29 3.53 -7.21 -20.08
CA ALA A 29 4.72 -6.39 -20.37
C ALA A 29 4.76 -5.03 -19.67
N LEU A 30 3.65 -4.57 -19.07
CA LEU A 30 3.58 -3.24 -18.44
C LEU A 30 3.55 -3.36 -16.91
N ASP A 31 4.40 -2.58 -16.26
CA ASP A 31 4.32 -2.34 -14.82
C ASP A 31 3.15 -1.40 -14.48
N ALA A 32 2.92 -1.17 -13.19
CA ALA A 32 1.83 -0.30 -12.71
C ALA A 32 1.89 1.13 -13.30
N GLN A 33 3.10 1.68 -13.47
CA GLN A 33 3.27 3.02 -14.05
C GLN A 33 2.90 3.04 -15.53
N GLY A 34 3.32 2.04 -16.30
CA GLY A 34 2.95 1.87 -17.70
C GLY A 34 1.45 1.66 -17.89
N LEU A 35 0.81 0.85 -17.05
CA LEU A 35 -0.64 0.65 -17.05
C LEU A 35 -1.40 1.94 -16.74
N ARG A 36 -0.92 2.73 -15.77
CA ARG A 36 -1.48 4.04 -15.44
C ARG A 36 -1.36 5.02 -16.61
N ALA A 37 -0.17 5.12 -17.20
CA ALA A 37 0.06 6.01 -18.34
C ALA A 37 -0.82 5.63 -19.54
N LEU A 38 -0.97 4.34 -19.83
CA LEU A 38 -1.86 3.84 -20.88
C LEU A 38 -3.33 4.22 -20.59
N ARG A 39 -3.79 4.00 -19.35
CA ARG A 39 -5.15 4.34 -18.93
C ARG A 39 -5.44 5.83 -19.06
N GLU A 40 -4.50 6.68 -18.68
CA GLU A 40 -4.60 8.13 -18.83
C GLU A 40 -4.66 8.52 -20.32
N ALA A 41 -3.78 7.97 -21.16
CA ALA A 41 -3.78 8.25 -22.61
C ALA A 41 -5.06 7.78 -23.31
N LEU A 42 -5.60 6.62 -22.95
CA LEU A 42 -6.86 6.10 -23.48
C LEU A 42 -8.04 6.98 -23.05
N SER A 43 -8.05 7.44 -21.79
CA SER A 43 -9.07 8.37 -21.30
C SER A 43 -9.05 9.68 -22.08
N ASP A 44 -7.85 10.21 -22.35
CA ASP A 44 -7.67 11.43 -23.13
C ASP A 44 -8.14 11.24 -24.59
N HIS A 45 -7.80 10.11 -25.22
CA HIS A 45 -8.24 9.78 -26.58
C HIS A 45 -9.78 9.67 -26.70
N PHE A 46 -10.43 8.94 -25.79
CA PHE A 46 -11.89 8.82 -25.77
C PHE A 46 -12.60 10.17 -25.56
N PHE A 47 -11.93 11.12 -24.92
CA PHE A 47 -12.44 12.46 -24.68
C PHE A 47 -12.33 13.35 -25.92
N ASP A 48 -11.19 13.31 -26.62
CA ASP A 48 -10.91 14.19 -27.75
C ASP A 48 -11.78 13.89 -28.99
N ASP A 49 -12.12 12.63 -29.26
CA ASP A 49 -12.91 12.21 -30.43
C ASP A 49 -14.30 12.89 -30.51
N SER A 50 -14.87 13.32 -29.37
CA SER A 50 -16.21 13.94 -29.31
C SER A 50 -16.20 15.40 -28.84
N ARG A 51 -15.02 15.98 -28.58
CA ARG A 51 -14.86 17.27 -27.91
C ARG A 51 -15.63 18.41 -28.58
N ALA A 52 -15.49 18.60 -29.89
CA ALA A 52 -16.13 19.70 -30.62
C ALA A 52 -17.67 19.64 -30.63
N MET A 53 -18.26 18.44 -30.52
CA MET A 53 -19.71 18.29 -30.36
C MET A 53 -20.14 18.64 -28.93
N LEU A 54 -19.42 18.15 -27.93
CA LEU A 54 -19.71 18.37 -26.53
C LEU A 54 -19.54 19.85 -26.12
N GLU A 55 -18.55 20.56 -26.68
CA GLU A 55 -18.37 22.00 -26.47
C GLU A 55 -19.56 22.83 -26.98
N ARG A 56 -20.13 22.45 -28.13
CA ARG A 56 -21.33 23.10 -28.67
C ARG A 56 -22.54 22.87 -27.76
N VAL A 57 -22.71 21.65 -27.25
CA VAL A 57 -23.79 21.31 -26.30
C VAL A 57 -23.61 22.06 -24.98
N ALA A 58 -22.39 22.10 -24.43
CA ALA A 58 -22.05 22.83 -23.22
C ALA A 58 -22.33 24.34 -23.37
N SER A 59 -21.95 24.93 -24.50
CA SER A 59 -22.23 26.33 -24.82
C SER A 59 -23.74 26.61 -24.91
N ALA A 60 -24.48 25.78 -25.64
CA ALA A 60 -25.93 25.91 -25.79
C ALA A 60 -26.68 25.79 -24.45
N SER A 61 -26.19 24.96 -23.52
CA SER A 61 -26.78 24.78 -22.19
C SER A 61 -26.79 26.04 -21.32
N ARG A 62 -25.99 27.06 -21.66
CA ARG A 62 -25.92 28.34 -20.92
C ARG A 62 -27.18 29.18 -21.08
N LEU A 63 -27.95 28.94 -22.13
CA LEU A 63 -29.19 29.67 -22.43
C LEU A 63 -30.39 29.17 -21.60
N LEU A 64 -30.23 28.06 -20.88
CA LEU A 64 -31.33 27.39 -20.17
C LEU A 64 -31.12 27.43 -18.64
N PRO A 65 -32.22 27.47 -17.85
CA PRO A 65 -32.17 27.35 -16.39
C PRO A 65 -31.54 26.03 -15.92
N ASN A 66 -30.88 26.06 -14.76
CA ASN A 66 -30.06 24.95 -14.26
C ASN A 66 -30.88 23.69 -14.03
N ALA A 67 -32.07 23.82 -13.43
CA ALA A 67 -32.97 22.71 -13.19
C ALA A 67 -33.42 22.02 -14.49
N LEU A 68 -33.66 22.80 -15.56
CA LEU A 68 -34.05 22.24 -16.86
C LEU A 68 -32.88 21.50 -17.51
N VAL A 69 -31.68 22.08 -17.49
CA VAL A 69 -30.46 21.43 -18.01
C VAL A 69 -30.16 20.16 -17.23
N ALA A 70 -30.27 20.18 -15.89
CA ALA A 70 -30.08 19.02 -15.05
C ALA A 70 -31.09 17.90 -15.40
N SER A 71 -32.36 18.24 -15.57
CA SER A 71 -33.40 17.28 -15.96
C SER A 71 -33.18 16.70 -17.36
N VAL A 72 -32.71 17.50 -18.33
CA VAL A 72 -32.36 17.01 -19.67
C VAL A 72 -31.12 16.10 -19.60
N GLY A 73 -30.12 16.48 -18.81
CA GLY A 73 -28.94 15.66 -18.55
C GLY A 73 -29.31 14.28 -18.01
N GLU A 74 -30.14 14.26 -16.95
CA GLU A 74 -30.61 13.03 -16.32
C GLU A 74 -31.43 12.14 -17.27
N ARG A 75 -32.42 12.71 -17.96
CA ARG A 75 -33.42 11.93 -18.69
C ARG A 75 -33.06 11.62 -20.14
N SER A 76 -32.19 12.43 -20.76
CA SER A 76 -31.90 12.34 -22.20
C SER A 76 -30.44 12.02 -22.50
N PHE A 77 -29.49 12.66 -21.83
CA PHE A 77 -28.07 12.45 -22.10
C PHE A 77 -27.48 11.28 -21.31
N GLY A 78 -28.00 11.04 -20.11
CA GLY A 78 -27.53 9.99 -19.23
C GLY A 78 -26.14 10.24 -18.64
N PRO A 79 -25.65 9.31 -17.79
CA PRO A 79 -24.50 9.55 -16.93
C PRO A 79 -23.18 9.77 -17.69
N MET A 80 -22.94 9.00 -18.74
CA MET A 80 -21.70 9.05 -19.53
C MET A 80 -21.52 10.41 -20.21
N LEU A 81 -22.55 10.95 -20.87
CA LEU A 81 -22.45 12.24 -21.54
C LEU A 81 -22.35 13.38 -20.53
N CYS A 82 -23.08 13.32 -19.41
CA CYS A 82 -22.92 14.26 -18.31
C CYS A 82 -21.48 14.28 -17.77
N ALA A 83 -20.88 13.11 -17.56
CA ALA A 83 -19.48 12.99 -17.13
C ALA A 83 -18.52 13.65 -18.11
N ARG A 84 -18.65 13.37 -19.42
CA ARG A 84 -17.79 13.98 -20.45
C ARG A 84 -17.99 15.49 -20.59
N ILE A 85 -19.21 15.99 -20.41
CA ILE A 85 -19.48 17.44 -20.48
C ILE A 85 -18.95 18.17 -19.25
N THR A 86 -18.83 17.49 -18.09
CA THR A 86 -18.43 18.13 -16.82
C THR A 86 -17.12 18.90 -16.94
N GLY A 87 -16.10 18.32 -17.59
CA GLY A 87 -14.80 18.99 -17.80
C GLY A 87 -14.81 20.18 -18.76
N LEU A 88 -15.91 20.41 -19.49
CA LEU A 88 -16.09 21.51 -20.45
C LEU A 88 -16.91 22.68 -19.86
N LEU A 89 -17.51 22.47 -18.69
CA LEU A 89 -18.28 23.49 -17.97
C LEU A 89 -17.37 24.26 -17.03
N THR A 90 -17.75 25.51 -16.70
CA THR A 90 -17.10 26.18 -15.58
C THR A 90 -17.42 25.43 -14.29
N PRO A 91 -16.50 25.38 -13.31
CA PRO A 91 -16.74 24.67 -12.05
C PRO A 91 -18.02 25.11 -11.32
N GLU A 92 -18.34 26.40 -11.33
CA GLU A 92 -19.56 26.96 -10.74
C GLU A 92 -20.81 26.41 -11.42
N ARG A 93 -20.78 26.35 -12.76
CA ARG A 93 -21.90 25.86 -13.54
C ARG A 93 -22.12 24.37 -13.29
N ALA A 94 -21.06 23.57 -13.35
CA ALA A 94 -21.14 22.14 -13.09
C ALA A 94 -21.66 21.83 -11.68
N ALA A 95 -21.15 22.52 -10.65
CA ALA A 95 -21.61 22.36 -9.27
C ALA A 95 -23.09 22.74 -9.12
N SER A 96 -23.51 23.84 -9.77
CA SER A 96 -24.91 24.25 -9.72
C SER A 96 -25.85 23.30 -10.45
N LEU A 97 -25.42 22.69 -11.57
CA LEU A 97 -26.21 21.64 -12.23
C LEU A 97 -26.31 20.38 -11.35
N ALA A 98 -25.21 19.95 -10.75
CA ALA A 98 -25.17 18.79 -9.86
C ALA A 98 -26.11 18.97 -8.66
N ALA A 99 -26.24 20.19 -8.11
CA ALA A 99 -27.15 20.47 -7.01
C ALA A 99 -28.64 20.16 -7.31
N HIS A 100 -29.02 20.12 -8.60
CA HIS A 100 -30.39 19.82 -9.04
C HIS A 100 -30.58 18.35 -9.47
N MET A 101 -29.52 17.54 -9.46
CA MET A 101 -29.57 16.14 -9.86
C MET A 101 -29.79 15.22 -8.64
N PRO A 102 -30.48 14.08 -8.80
CA PRO A 102 -30.57 13.06 -7.76
C PRO A 102 -29.22 12.42 -7.44
N ASP A 103 -29.00 12.05 -6.19
CA ASP A 103 -27.73 11.45 -5.75
C ASP A 103 -27.44 10.11 -6.44
N ALA A 104 -28.49 9.33 -6.72
CA ALA A 104 -28.38 8.09 -7.49
C ALA A 104 -27.81 8.31 -8.90
N PHE A 105 -28.24 9.37 -9.57
CA PHE A 105 -27.75 9.73 -10.89
C PHE A 105 -26.33 10.32 -10.82
N LEU A 106 -26.04 11.13 -9.80
CA LEU A 106 -24.68 11.64 -9.58
C LEU A 106 -23.67 10.53 -9.28
N ALA A 107 -24.08 9.46 -8.59
CA ALA A 107 -23.27 8.27 -8.42
C ALA A 107 -22.97 7.60 -9.78
N ASP A 108 -23.97 7.49 -10.66
CA ASP A 108 -23.76 6.98 -12.02
C ASP A 108 -22.80 7.85 -12.84
N VAL A 109 -22.93 9.18 -12.72
CA VAL A 109 -22.02 10.14 -13.36
C VAL A 109 -20.61 9.96 -12.83
N ALA A 110 -20.44 9.84 -11.50
CA ALA A 110 -19.14 9.65 -10.87
C ALA A 110 -18.41 8.40 -11.36
N MET A 111 -19.12 7.30 -11.61
CA MET A 111 -18.51 6.08 -12.17
C MET A 111 -17.91 6.28 -13.57
N GLN A 112 -18.49 7.18 -14.37
CA GLN A 112 -18.07 7.47 -15.75
C GLN A 112 -17.08 8.64 -15.83
N LEU A 113 -16.97 9.43 -14.77
CA LEU A 113 -16.20 10.66 -14.73
C LEU A 113 -14.71 10.36 -14.54
N ASP A 114 -13.86 11.13 -15.22
CA ASP A 114 -12.47 11.27 -14.86
C ASP A 114 -12.37 12.30 -13.71
N PRO A 115 -11.97 11.90 -12.48
CA PRO A 115 -11.85 12.81 -11.35
C PRO A 115 -10.97 14.05 -11.61
N ARG A 116 -9.95 13.93 -12.49
CA ARG A 116 -9.09 15.05 -12.90
C ARG A 116 -9.90 16.20 -13.49
N SER A 117 -10.89 15.86 -14.34
CA SER A 117 -11.78 16.81 -14.99
C SER A 117 -12.78 17.48 -14.03
N ALA A 118 -13.01 16.87 -12.87
CA ALA A 118 -14.00 17.31 -11.88
C ALA A 118 -13.40 18.08 -10.70
N ARG A 119 -12.07 18.24 -10.63
CA ARG A 119 -11.36 18.86 -9.49
C ARG A 119 -11.96 20.19 -9.04
N GLY A 120 -12.26 21.08 -9.99
CA GLY A 120 -12.88 22.37 -9.67
C GLY A 120 -14.31 22.25 -9.16
N VAL A 121 -15.06 21.26 -9.63
CA VAL A 121 -16.45 21.00 -9.23
C VAL A 121 -16.51 20.47 -7.82
N LEU A 122 -15.66 19.50 -7.50
CA LEU A 122 -15.62 18.82 -6.19
C LEU A 122 -15.39 19.78 -5.04
N GLY A 123 -14.48 20.76 -5.21
CA GLY A 123 -14.24 21.81 -4.20
C GLY A 123 -15.38 22.81 -4.01
N ARG A 124 -16.44 22.75 -4.83
CA ARG A 124 -17.63 23.61 -4.74
C ARG A 124 -18.89 22.87 -4.28
N LEU A 125 -18.86 21.54 -4.23
CA LEU A 125 -19.98 20.76 -3.72
C LEU A 125 -20.04 20.88 -2.20
N GLU A 126 -21.25 20.92 -1.65
CA GLU A 126 -21.45 20.85 -0.20
C GLU A 126 -21.03 19.46 0.32
N THR A 127 -20.35 19.41 1.47
CA THR A 127 -19.90 18.15 2.09
C THR A 127 -21.04 17.13 2.23
N LYS A 128 -22.23 17.58 2.64
CA LYS A 128 -23.41 16.72 2.77
C LYS A 128 -23.80 16.05 1.45
N ARG A 129 -23.64 16.76 0.32
CA ARG A 129 -23.92 16.21 -1.00
C ARG A 129 -22.90 15.14 -1.37
N VAL A 130 -21.61 15.39 -1.12
CA VAL A 130 -20.55 14.41 -1.38
C VAL A 130 -20.78 13.15 -0.54
N VAL A 131 -21.10 13.30 0.75
CA VAL A 131 -21.43 12.18 1.64
C VAL A 131 -22.65 11.39 1.14
N SER A 132 -23.72 12.05 0.71
CA SER A 132 -24.92 11.38 0.21
C SER A 132 -24.64 10.56 -1.06
N VAL A 133 -23.88 11.11 -2.01
CA VAL A 133 -23.46 10.38 -3.21
C VAL A 133 -22.52 9.22 -2.85
N ALA A 134 -21.60 9.43 -1.90
CA ALA A 134 -20.71 8.38 -1.42
C ALA A 134 -21.49 7.23 -0.75
N GLN A 135 -22.55 7.50 0.01
CA GLN A 135 -23.43 6.48 0.57
C GLN A 135 -24.12 5.63 -0.51
N VAL A 136 -24.54 6.25 -1.62
CA VAL A 136 -25.07 5.49 -2.76
C VAL A 136 -24.01 4.58 -3.37
N LEU A 137 -22.78 5.08 -3.55
CA LEU A 137 -21.67 4.28 -4.08
C LEU A 137 -21.30 3.12 -3.13
N LEU A 138 -21.24 3.37 -1.82
CA LEU A 138 -21.00 2.35 -0.80
C LEU A 138 -22.07 1.26 -0.83
N ALA A 139 -23.35 1.64 -0.88
CA ALA A 139 -24.45 0.68 -0.97
C ALA A 139 -24.42 -0.18 -2.25
N ARG A 140 -23.70 0.27 -3.28
CA ARG A 140 -23.50 -0.45 -4.55
C ARG A 140 -22.16 -1.20 -4.62
N GLY A 141 -21.34 -1.15 -3.58
CA GLY A 141 -20.00 -1.76 -3.57
C GLY A 141 -18.98 -1.05 -4.48
N GLU A 142 -19.20 0.23 -4.78
CA GLU A 142 -18.39 0.99 -5.75
C GLU A 142 -17.09 1.56 -5.13
N HIS A 143 -16.30 0.69 -4.49
CA HIS A 143 -15.07 1.05 -3.75
C HIS A 143 -14.01 1.66 -4.66
N LEU A 144 -13.90 1.15 -5.89
CA LEU A 144 -12.97 1.68 -6.90
C LEU A 144 -13.30 3.13 -7.24
N THR A 145 -14.59 3.44 -7.45
CA THR A 145 -15.01 4.81 -7.75
C THR A 145 -14.68 5.73 -6.58
N LEU A 146 -15.02 5.33 -5.35
CA LEU A 146 -14.70 6.10 -4.15
C LEU A 146 -13.20 6.38 -4.03
N GLY A 147 -12.35 5.36 -4.19
CA GLY A 147 -10.88 5.50 -4.09
C GLY A 147 -10.29 6.46 -5.11
N ARG A 148 -10.83 6.50 -6.34
CA ARG A 148 -10.38 7.43 -7.41
C ARG A 148 -10.64 8.90 -7.09
N PHE A 149 -11.65 9.22 -6.28
CA PHE A 149 -12.01 10.61 -5.95
C PHE A 149 -11.26 11.18 -4.74
N VAL A 150 -10.66 10.32 -3.89
CA VAL A 150 -9.97 10.73 -2.65
C VAL A 150 -8.95 11.84 -2.89
N ASP A 151 -8.18 11.74 -3.97
CA ASP A 151 -7.12 12.70 -4.30
C ASP A 151 -7.60 14.12 -4.60
N PHE A 152 -8.88 14.26 -4.95
CA PHE A 152 -9.49 15.50 -5.39
C PHE A 152 -10.40 16.13 -4.33
N LEU A 153 -10.57 15.45 -3.20
CA LEU A 153 -11.36 15.92 -2.07
C LEU A 153 -10.48 16.53 -0.97
N ALA A 154 -11.04 17.52 -0.29
CA ALA A 154 -10.44 18.10 0.90
C ALA A 154 -10.52 17.12 2.08
N LEU A 155 -9.59 17.22 3.02
CA LEU A 155 -9.40 16.24 4.08
C LEU A 155 -10.60 16.15 5.03
N ASP A 156 -11.27 17.26 5.30
CA ASP A 156 -12.51 17.33 6.08
C ASP A 156 -13.69 16.62 5.40
N VAL A 157 -13.80 16.76 4.07
CA VAL A 157 -14.80 16.03 3.27
C VAL A 157 -14.50 14.53 3.29
N ILE A 158 -13.24 14.13 3.16
CA ILE A 158 -12.84 12.72 3.25
C ILE A 158 -13.16 12.17 4.64
N GLY A 159 -12.85 12.91 5.71
CA GLY A 159 -13.23 12.54 7.08
C GLY A 159 -14.73 12.29 7.22
N ALA A 160 -15.56 13.18 6.68
CA ALA A 160 -17.01 13.01 6.70
C ALA A 160 -17.51 11.77 5.92
N VAL A 161 -16.84 11.40 4.83
CA VAL A 161 -17.14 10.14 4.12
C VAL A 161 -16.65 8.92 4.91
N VAL A 162 -15.46 9.00 5.52
CA VAL A 162 -14.93 7.94 6.39
C VAL A 162 -15.86 7.68 7.58
N ASP A 163 -16.47 8.71 8.16
CA ASP A 163 -17.40 8.58 9.29
C ASP A 163 -18.69 7.80 8.96
N VAL A 164 -19.10 7.74 7.69
CA VAL A 164 -20.29 6.97 7.28
C VAL A 164 -19.97 5.52 6.85
N ILE A 165 -18.70 5.16 6.75
CA ILE A 165 -18.28 3.79 6.42
C ILE A 165 -18.26 2.96 7.71
N ALA A 166 -19.10 1.94 7.80
CA ALA A 166 -19.23 1.13 9.01
C ALA A 166 -18.11 0.09 9.15
N GLU A 167 -17.71 -0.54 8.05
CA GLU A 167 -16.83 -1.71 8.04
C GLU A 167 -15.40 -1.33 7.64
N GLU A 168 -14.42 -1.80 8.41
CA GLU A 168 -13.00 -1.55 8.16
C GLU A 168 -12.48 -2.21 6.87
N ALA A 169 -13.00 -3.37 6.48
CA ALA A 169 -12.66 -4.01 5.21
C ALA A 169 -12.99 -3.12 4.01
N VAL A 170 -14.14 -2.43 4.04
CA VAL A 170 -14.54 -1.46 3.00
C VAL A 170 -13.57 -0.28 2.93
N LEU A 171 -13.03 0.18 4.06
CA LEU A 171 -12.00 1.22 4.06
C LEU A 171 -10.71 0.75 3.38
N LEU A 172 -10.28 -0.49 3.64
CA LEU A 172 -9.11 -1.08 2.99
C LEU A 172 -9.29 -1.20 1.48
N ASP A 173 -10.46 -1.67 1.04
CA ASP A 173 -10.82 -1.76 -0.37
C ASP A 173 -10.79 -0.40 -1.06
N ILE A 174 -11.37 0.63 -0.46
CA ILE A 174 -11.35 1.99 -1.01
C ILE A 174 -9.92 2.51 -1.07
N ALA A 175 -9.15 2.30 -0.01
CA ALA A 175 -7.77 2.75 0.09
C ALA A 175 -6.87 2.12 -0.99
N PHE A 176 -7.10 0.84 -1.31
CA PHE A 176 -6.40 0.13 -2.38
C PHE A 176 -6.44 0.88 -3.72
N TYR A 177 -7.58 1.48 -4.06
CA TYR A 177 -7.80 2.18 -5.32
C TYR A 177 -7.35 3.65 -5.32
N ILE A 178 -6.90 4.21 -4.18
CA ILE A 178 -6.37 5.58 -4.10
C ILE A 178 -5.19 5.75 -5.05
N GLU A 179 -5.19 6.85 -5.81
CA GLU A 179 -4.17 7.15 -6.81
C GLU A 179 -2.97 7.92 -6.24
N ALA A 180 -3.17 8.87 -5.30
CA ALA A 180 -2.12 9.66 -4.68
C ALA A 180 -1.61 8.96 -3.43
N LYS A 181 -0.73 7.98 -3.68
CA LYS A 181 -0.05 7.22 -2.63
C LYS A 181 0.65 8.07 -1.55
N PRO A 182 1.23 9.26 -1.84
CA PRO A 182 1.79 10.12 -0.79
C PRO A 182 0.77 10.63 0.25
N ARG A 183 -0.53 10.59 -0.05
CA ARG A 183 -1.59 11.03 0.88
C ARG A 183 -1.97 9.94 1.88
N ILE A 184 -1.54 8.70 1.71
CA ILE A 184 -1.97 7.58 2.57
C ILE A 184 -1.61 7.84 4.05
N SER A 185 -0.43 8.40 4.34
CA SER A 185 -0.05 8.83 5.70
C SER A 185 -0.96 9.93 6.27
N GLU A 186 -1.35 10.90 5.45
CA GLU A 186 -2.26 11.99 5.86
C GLU A 186 -3.64 11.42 6.20
N LEU A 187 -4.14 10.49 5.36
CA LEU A 187 -5.44 9.85 5.52
C LEU A 187 -5.49 8.92 6.73
N ALA A 188 -4.41 8.20 7.01
CA ALA A 188 -4.30 7.39 8.23
C ALA A 188 -4.50 8.25 9.50
N GLY A 189 -4.09 9.52 9.45
CA GLY A 189 -4.28 10.50 10.53
C GLY A 189 -5.74 10.87 10.81
N LEU A 190 -6.68 10.55 9.90
CA LEU A 190 -8.11 10.76 10.14
C LEU A 190 -8.72 9.69 11.04
N LEU A 191 -8.07 8.54 11.18
CA LEU A 191 -8.59 7.43 11.97
C LEU A 191 -8.22 7.60 13.44
N SER A 192 -9.18 7.34 14.33
CA SER A 192 -8.89 7.20 15.75
C SER A 192 -8.00 5.98 15.99
N ALA A 193 -7.27 5.96 17.11
CA ALA A 193 -6.41 4.82 17.46
C ALA A 193 -7.19 3.49 17.50
N GLU A 194 -8.41 3.53 18.01
CA GLU A 194 -9.31 2.37 18.08
C GLU A 194 -9.77 1.91 16.69
N ARG A 195 -10.10 2.85 15.80
CA ARG A 195 -10.50 2.51 14.42
C ARG A 195 -9.32 1.96 13.62
N LEU A 196 -8.13 2.49 13.82
CA LEU A 196 -6.90 1.95 13.23
C LEU A 196 -6.62 0.53 13.72
N ARG A 197 -6.81 0.26 15.02
CA ARG A 197 -6.70 -1.09 15.58
C ARG A 197 -7.65 -2.07 14.89
N ARG A 198 -8.94 -1.70 14.76
CA ARG A 198 -9.91 -2.52 14.04
C ARG A 198 -9.56 -2.72 12.56
N LEU A 199 -8.94 -1.72 11.93
CA LEU A 199 -8.48 -1.82 10.55
C LEU A 199 -7.37 -2.88 10.40
N VAL A 200 -6.44 -2.92 11.36
CA VAL A 200 -5.38 -3.94 11.41
C VAL A 200 -5.97 -5.34 11.62
N LEU A 201 -6.94 -5.48 12.53
CA LEU A 201 -7.62 -6.76 12.76
C LEU A 201 -8.39 -7.22 11.52
N ALA A 202 -9.16 -6.33 10.88
CA ALA A 202 -9.88 -6.62 9.65
C ALA A 202 -8.95 -7.04 8.50
N ALA A 203 -7.76 -6.46 8.41
CA ALA A 203 -6.76 -6.88 7.44
C ALA A 203 -6.26 -8.31 7.69
N GLY A 204 -6.05 -8.71 8.95
CA GLY A 204 -5.55 -10.04 9.31
C GLY A 204 -6.61 -11.14 9.33
N GLU A 205 -7.88 -10.79 9.59
CA GLU A 205 -9.03 -11.71 9.54
C GLU A 205 -9.61 -11.88 8.12
N GLY A 206 -9.30 -10.95 7.22
CA GLY A 206 -9.75 -10.95 5.84
C GLY A 206 -9.21 -12.12 5.02
N ASP A 207 -9.74 -12.27 3.81
CA ASP A 207 -9.18 -13.19 2.84
C ASP A 207 -7.80 -12.71 2.34
N GLY A 208 -7.14 -13.56 1.53
CA GLY A 208 -5.81 -13.25 1.00
C GLY A 208 -5.76 -11.93 0.22
N ASP A 209 -6.87 -11.51 -0.42
CA ASP A 209 -6.93 -10.28 -1.21
C ASP A 209 -6.96 -9.03 -0.32
N THR A 210 -7.71 -9.08 0.79
CA THR A 210 -7.78 -7.99 1.79
C THR A 210 -6.41 -7.75 2.43
N TRP A 211 -5.71 -8.83 2.78
CA TRP A 211 -4.36 -8.77 3.34
C TRP A 211 -3.35 -8.18 2.35
N VAL A 212 -3.40 -8.64 1.09
CA VAL A 212 -2.57 -8.09 0.00
C VAL A 212 -2.83 -6.60 -0.20
N ALA A 213 -4.08 -6.17 -0.15
CA ALA A 213 -4.46 -4.75 -0.23
C ALA A 213 -3.87 -3.94 0.94
N ALA A 214 -3.98 -4.43 2.16
CA ALA A 214 -3.41 -3.79 3.35
C ALA A 214 -1.88 -3.63 3.22
N LEU A 215 -1.16 -4.66 2.78
CA LEU A 215 0.29 -4.60 2.59
C LEU A 215 0.71 -3.65 1.46
N ALA A 216 -0.07 -3.55 0.39
CA ALA A 216 0.16 -2.53 -0.63
C ALA A 216 0.16 -1.13 -0.01
N LEU A 217 -0.80 -0.84 0.87
CA LEU A 217 -0.94 0.45 1.53
C LEU A 217 0.22 0.71 2.49
N MET A 218 0.71 -0.31 3.19
CA MET A 218 1.88 -0.20 4.08
C MET A 218 3.13 0.32 3.36
N SER A 219 3.33 -0.05 2.09
CA SER A 219 4.47 0.43 1.29
C SER A 219 4.47 1.95 1.07
N HIS A 220 3.30 2.59 1.18
CA HIS A 220 3.12 4.03 0.97
C HIS A 220 3.04 4.85 2.26
N LEU A 221 3.03 4.17 3.42
CA LEU A 221 3.12 4.83 4.72
C LEU A 221 4.57 5.20 5.02
N ASP A 222 4.74 6.34 5.69
CA ASP A 222 6.02 6.73 6.28
C ASP A 222 6.43 5.83 7.45
N ASP A 223 7.69 5.93 7.86
CA ASP A 223 8.26 5.09 8.93
C ASP A 223 7.57 5.28 10.29
N ALA A 224 6.99 6.46 10.54
CA ALA A 224 6.27 6.70 11.79
C ALA A 224 4.95 5.90 11.83
N TRP A 225 4.23 5.85 10.72
CA TRP A 225 3.04 5.02 10.57
C TRP A 225 3.36 3.53 10.53
N ARG A 226 4.42 3.12 9.81
CA ARG A 226 4.88 1.72 9.78
C ARG A 226 5.20 1.22 11.19
N ARG A 227 5.92 2.04 11.98
CA ARG A 227 6.18 1.76 13.39
C ARG A 227 4.90 1.60 14.18
N ARG A 228 3.99 2.58 14.10
CA ARG A 228 2.75 2.57 14.86
C ARG A 228 1.88 1.35 14.55
N ILE A 229 1.75 0.97 13.28
CA ILE A 229 0.99 -0.21 12.88
C ILE A 229 1.71 -1.49 13.31
N GLY A 230 3.03 -1.57 13.15
CA GLY A 230 3.82 -2.71 13.62
C GLY A 230 3.68 -2.93 15.13
N ASP A 231 3.77 -1.87 15.92
CA ASP A 231 3.60 -1.94 17.38
C ASP A 231 2.16 -2.36 17.76
N LEU A 232 1.13 -1.89 17.02
CA LEU A 232 -0.26 -2.34 17.22
C LEU A 232 -0.42 -3.84 16.93
N VAL A 233 0.12 -4.31 15.81
CA VAL A 233 0.08 -5.73 15.41
C VAL A 233 0.68 -6.62 16.50
N VAL A 234 1.80 -6.21 17.10
CA VAL A 234 2.42 -6.95 18.20
C VAL A 234 1.57 -6.93 19.47
N ALA A 235 0.88 -5.82 19.75
CA ALA A 235 0.01 -5.69 20.91
C ALA A 235 -1.25 -6.57 20.85
N GLU A 236 -1.68 -7.02 19.67
CA GLU A 236 -2.80 -7.97 19.53
C GLU A 236 -2.47 -9.37 20.05
N GLY A 237 -1.18 -9.72 20.12
CA GLY A 237 -0.69 -10.95 20.73
C GLY A 237 -0.32 -12.06 19.76
N GLU A 238 0.18 -13.16 20.34
CA GLU A 238 0.87 -14.25 19.63
C GLU A 238 0.00 -14.96 18.58
N VAL A 239 -1.30 -15.18 18.86
CA VAL A 239 -2.21 -15.88 17.94
C VAL A 239 -2.37 -15.09 16.63
N PHE A 240 -2.61 -13.79 16.74
CA PHE A 240 -2.76 -12.91 15.58
C PHE A 240 -1.44 -12.79 14.81
N LEU A 241 -0.31 -12.61 15.51
CA LEU A 241 1.02 -12.60 14.88
C LEU A 241 1.32 -13.90 14.12
N GLY A 242 0.95 -15.05 14.67
CA GLY A 242 1.09 -16.35 14.01
C GLY A 242 0.30 -16.41 12.70
N GLN A 243 -0.96 -15.96 12.72
CA GLN A 243 -1.80 -15.88 11.52
C GLN A 243 -1.19 -14.97 10.44
N LEU A 244 -0.62 -13.83 10.83
CA LEU A 244 0.04 -12.93 9.89
C LEU A 244 1.31 -13.54 9.27
N VAL A 245 2.10 -14.27 10.06
CA VAL A 245 3.26 -15.00 9.56
C VAL A 245 2.83 -16.10 8.58
N ASP A 246 1.75 -16.81 8.90
CA ASP A 246 1.21 -17.85 8.02
C ASP A 246 0.65 -17.27 6.71
N ALA A 247 -0.06 -16.15 6.77
CA ALA A 247 -0.54 -15.44 5.58
C ALA A 247 0.62 -14.92 4.72
N ALA A 248 1.63 -14.30 5.33
CA ALA A 248 2.83 -13.84 4.64
C ALA A 248 3.58 -14.99 3.94
N GLN A 249 3.66 -16.15 4.60
CA GLN A 249 4.28 -17.35 4.05
C GLN A 249 3.45 -17.94 2.90
N ALA A 250 2.13 -18.07 3.06
CA ALA A 250 1.24 -18.64 2.05
C ALA A 250 1.21 -17.83 0.75
N HIS A 251 1.38 -16.51 0.85
CA HIS A 251 1.29 -15.59 -0.28
C HIS A 251 2.64 -15.02 -0.76
N ASP A 252 3.75 -15.45 -0.16
CA ASP A 252 5.12 -14.98 -0.46
C ASP A 252 5.26 -13.45 -0.38
N LEU A 253 4.77 -12.86 0.73
CA LEU A 253 4.67 -11.40 0.93
C LEU A 253 5.75 -10.84 1.88
N TRP A 254 6.86 -11.55 2.05
CA TRP A 254 7.94 -11.17 2.96
C TRP A 254 8.65 -9.87 2.55
N ASP A 255 8.71 -9.59 1.25
CA ASP A 255 9.27 -8.35 0.70
C ASP A 255 8.48 -7.09 1.15
N ALA A 256 7.16 -7.22 1.32
CA ALA A 256 6.31 -6.16 1.86
C ALA A 256 6.32 -6.09 3.39
N MET A 257 6.54 -7.22 4.07
CA MET A 257 6.53 -7.30 5.54
C MET A 257 7.82 -6.78 6.18
N LEU A 258 8.98 -7.09 5.62
CA LEU A 258 10.27 -6.75 6.21
C LEU A 258 10.46 -5.25 6.49
N PRO A 259 10.09 -4.32 5.59
CA PRO A 259 10.20 -2.88 5.87
C PRO A 259 9.38 -2.43 7.09
N ILE A 260 8.28 -3.13 7.38
CA ILE A 260 7.45 -2.86 8.57
C ILE A 260 8.20 -3.31 9.82
N VAL A 261 8.78 -4.51 9.80
CA VAL A 261 9.62 -5.05 10.88
C VAL A 261 10.84 -4.16 11.15
N GLY A 262 11.48 -3.65 10.10
CA GLY A 262 12.59 -2.70 10.21
C GLY A 262 12.20 -1.40 10.93
N SER A 263 10.96 -0.95 10.76
CA SER A 263 10.44 0.29 11.34
C SER A 263 9.95 0.15 12.80
N MET A 264 9.70 -1.08 13.27
CA MET A 264 9.20 -1.38 14.61
C MET A 264 10.12 -0.88 15.74
N THR A 265 9.54 -0.75 16.93
CA THR A 265 10.33 -0.51 18.15
C THR A 265 11.20 -1.74 18.52
N PRO A 266 12.29 -1.57 19.28
CA PRO A 266 13.08 -2.69 19.79
C PRO A 266 12.24 -3.72 20.55
N ASP A 267 11.33 -3.27 21.41
CA ASP A 267 10.45 -4.14 22.21
C ASP A 267 9.51 -4.95 21.32
N ALA A 268 8.90 -4.31 20.31
CA ALA A 268 8.07 -5.01 19.33
C ALA A 268 8.86 -6.05 18.53
N ARG A 269 10.10 -5.74 18.13
CA ARG A 269 11.00 -6.70 17.47
C ARG A 269 11.36 -7.87 18.36
N VAL A 270 11.60 -7.65 19.65
CA VAL A 270 11.88 -8.73 20.62
C VAL A 270 10.67 -9.64 20.79
N ALA A 271 9.48 -9.06 20.91
CA ALA A 271 8.23 -9.84 20.98
C ALA A 271 8.01 -10.66 19.70
N LEU A 272 8.24 -10.07 18.52
CA LEU A 272 8.17 -10.78 17.25
C LEU A 272 9.22 -11.90 17.17
N ALA A 273 10.46 -11.63 17.60
CA ALA A 273 11.56 -12.60 17.62
C ALA A 273 11.30 -13.81 18.53
N ALA A 274 10.40 -13.68 19.51
CA ALA A 274 9.97 -14.77 20.39
C ALA A 274 8.89 -15.68 19.77
N MET A 275 8.36 -15.34 18.59
CA MET A 275 7.28 -16.10 17.97
C MET A 275 7.74 -17.51 17.55
N PRO A 276 7.01 -18.58 17.91
CA PRO A 276 7.32 -19.94 17.47
C PRO A 276 7.39 -20.08 15.95
N ALA A 277 6.62 -19.27 15.22
CA ALA A 277 6.60 -19.28 13.76
C ALA A 277 7.95 -18.91 13.12
N LEU A 278 8.79 -18.12 13.79
CA LEU A 278 10.17 -17.82 13.35
C LEU A 278 11.16 -18.94 13.64
N GLY A 279 10.76 -19.95 14.43
CA GLY A 279 11.49 -21.20 14.59
C GLY A 279 11.25 -22.21 13.45
N ARG A 280 10.45 -21.86 12.43
CA ARG A 280 10.20 -22.72 11.27
C ARG A 280 11.21 -22.46 10.16
N ARG A 281 11.77 -23.55 9.61
CA ARG A 281 12.82 -23.49 8.58
C ARG A 281 12.32 -22.81 7.30
N ASP A 282 11.15 -23.20 6.84
CA ASP A 282 10.54 -22.68 5.61
C ASP A 282 10.24 -21.18 5.69
N VAL A 283 9.91 -20.66 6.88
CA VAL A 283 9.73 -19.22 7.11
C VAL A 283 11.06 -18.49 7.00
N LEU A 284 12.09 -18.92 7.74
CA LEU A 284 13.39 -18.23 7.72
C LEU A 284 14.05 -18.29 6.33
N GLU A 285 13.93 -19.41 5.60
CA GLU A 285 14.40 -19.52 4.22
C GLU A 285 13.68 -18.54 3.29
N SER A 286 12.35 -18.41 3.41
CA SER A 286 11.57 -17.41 2.65
C SER A 286 11.96 -15.97 3.01
N VAL A 287 12.12 -15.67 4.30
CA VAL A 287 12.53 -14.34 4.78
C VAL A 287 13.92 -13.96 4.26
N VAL A 288 14.90 -14.86 4.35
CA VAL A 288 16.27 -14.63 3.86
C VAL A 288 16.28 -14.39 2.35
N ARG A 289 15.53 -15.20 1.60
CA ARG A 289 15.36 -15.02 0.15
C ARG A 289 14.75 -13.67 -0.19
N ALA A 290 13.70 -13.25 0.53
CA ALA A 290 13.07 -11.95 0.34
C ALA A 290 14.00 -10.78 0.72
N ALA A 291 14.75 -10.92 1.82
CA ALA A 291 15.74 -9.95 2.25
C ALA A 291 16.82 -9.71 1.19
N HIS A 292 17.31 -10.78 0.58
CA HIS A 292 18.27 -10.65 -0.52
C HIS A 292 17.63 -10.06 -1.79
N ALA A 293 16.54 -10.65 -2.28
CA ALA A 293 15.90 -10.22 -3.53
C ALA A 293 15.42 -8.75 -3.48
N GLY A 294 14.92 -8.32 -2.32
CA GLY A 294 14.46 -6.96 -2.08
C GLY A 294 15.53 -5.98 -1.59
N ARG A 295 16.77 -6.43 -1.33
CA ARG A 295 17.82 -5.65 -0.64
C ARG A 295 17.37 -5.11 0.73
N LEU A 296 16.61 -5.93 1.47
CA LEU A 296 15.99 -5.60 2.77
C LEU A 296 16.78 -6.14 3.96
N TRP A 297 18.07 -6.45 3.78
CA TRP A 297 18.98 -6.76 4.89
C TRP A 297 18.97 -5.69 5.99
N PRO A 298 18.91 -4.37 5.70
CA PRO A 298 18.82 -3.35 6.74
C PRO A 298 17.57 -3.49 7.63
N ASP A 299 16.48 -4.00 7.06
CA ASP A 299 15.22 -4.19 7.76
C ASP A 299 15.16 -5.53 8.52
N PHE A 300 15.87 -6.55 8.03
CA PHE A 300 15.88 -7.89 8.60
C PHE A 300 16.93 -8.10 9.70
N LEU A 301 18.16 -7.56 9.56
CA LEU A 301 19.24 -7.78 10.53
C LEU A 301 18.91 -7.34 11.97
N PRO A 302 18.15 -6.24 12.21
CA PRO A 302 17.70 -5.90 13.55
C PRO A 302 16.83 -6.99 14.20
N LEU A 303 16.02 -7.71 13.42
CA LEU A 303 15.23 -8.85 13.92
C LEU A 303 16.14 -10.03 14.26
N VAL A 304 17.13 -10.33 13.41
CA VAL A 304 18.12 -11.39 13.65
C VAL A 304 18.85 -11.19 14.98
N GLY A 305 19.22 -9.95 15.31
CA GLY A 305 19.85 -9.62 16.59
C GLY A 305 18.96 -9.87 17.81
N ALA A 306 17.64 -9.88 17.62
CA ALA A 306 16.66 -10.17 18.68
C ALA A 306 16.28 -11.67 18.76
N LEU A 307 16.64 -12.49 17.76
CA LEU A 307 16.39 -13.93 17.79
C LEU A 307 17.19 -14.60 18.91
N HIS A 308 16.57 -15.59 19.54
CA HIS A 308 17.14 -16.35 20.65
C HIS A 308 16.81 -17.84 20.51
N GLY A 309 17.51 -18.68 21.29
CA GLY A 309 17.26 -20.12 21.34
C GLY A 309 17.34 -20.83 19.99
N ASP A 310 16.33 -21.64 19.68
CA ASP A 310 16.26 -22.44 18.45
C ASP A 310 16.15 -21.57 17.19
N ALA A 311 15.43 -20.45 17.24
CA ALA A 311 15.26 -19.57 16.08
C ALA A 311 16.59 -18.95 15.64
N ARG A 312 17.47 -18.58 16.59
CA ARG A 312 18.81 -18.05 16.28
C ARG A 312 19.71 -19.11 15.64
N ARG A 313 19.70 -20.34 16.19
CA ARG A 313 20.45 -21.47 15.62
C ARG A 313 19.99 -21.78 14.21
N LEU A 314 18.68 -21.83 14.00
CA LEU A 314 18.10 -22.10 12.70
C LEU A 314 18.43 -20.99 11.68
N ALA A 315 18.37 -19.72 12.09
CA ALA A 315 18.80 -18.60 11.25
C ALA A 315 20.26 -18.73 10.82
N ALA A 316 21.17 -19.10 11.75
CA ALA A 316 22.56 -19.38 11.40
C ALA A 316 22.69 -20.52 10.37
N THR A 317 21.99 -21.63 10.58
CA THR A 317 21.97 -22.76 9.63
C THR A 317 21.43 -22.38 8.25
N VAL A 318 20.45 -21.48 8.16
CA VAL A 318 19.94 -20.99 6.86
C VAL A 318 21.00 -20.10 6.17
N VAL A 319 21.74 -19.30 6.94
CA VAL A 319 22.79 -18.42 6.42
C VAL A 319 24.04 -19.18 5.94
N GLU A 320 24.36 -20.33 6.56
CA GLU A 320 25.48 -21.21 6.15
C GLU A 320 25.42 -21.65 4.69
N GLY A 321 24.23 -21.78 4.11
CA GLY A 321 24.05 -22.20 2.72
C GLY A 321 24.12 -21.07 1.69
N LEU A 322 24.39 -19.82 2.12
CA LEU A 322 24.29 -18.66 1.24
C LEU A 322 25.54 -18.45 0.38
N PRO A 323 25.38 -17.96 -0.87
CA PRO A 323 26.51 -17.56 -1.71
C PRO A 323 27.36 -16.47 -1.06
N GLU A 324 28.67 -16.48 -1.31
CA GLU A 324 29.62 -15.48 -0.81
C GLU A 324 29.19 -14.04 -1.08
N ALA A 325 28.64 -13.76 -2.27
CA ALA A 325 28.12 -12.43 -2.62
C ALA A 325 27.04 -11.94 -1.64
N MET A 326 26.18 -12.84 -1.16
CA MET A 326 25.12 -12.49 -0.20
C MET A 326 25.69 -12.27 1.20
N LEU A 327 26.71 -13.05 1.59
CA LEU A 327 27.41 -12.83 2.87
C LEU A 327 28.10 -11.46 2.89
N LEU A 328 28.69 -11.03 1.77
CA LEU A 328 29.27 -9.70 1.62
C LEU A 328 28.22 -8.58 1.76
N ASP A 329 27.03 -8.73 1.19
CA ASP A 329 25.92 -7.78 1.36
C ASP A 329 25.50 -7.65 2.84
N ILE A 330 25.47 -8.78 3.57
CA ILE A 330 25.16 -8.80 5.00
C ILE A 330 26.24 -8.05 5.79
N ILE A 331 27.52 -8.28 5.49
CA ILE A 331 28.66 -7.61 6.14
C ILE A 331 28.59 -6.10 5.89
N ALA A 332 28.38 -5.68 4.64
CA ALA A 332 28.23 -4.27 4.29
C ALA A 332 27.09 -3.62 5.06
N THR A 333 25.92 -4.28 5.10
CA THR A 333 24.75 -3.80 5.85
C THR A 333 25.05 -3.68 7.35
N ALA A 334 25.71 -4.69 7.94
CA ALA A 334 26.06 -4.68 9.36
C ALA A 334 27.00 -3.52 9.70
N HIS A 335 27.94 -3.20 8.81
CA HIS A 335 28.81 -2.04 8.95
C HIS A 335 28.03 -0.72 8.85
N GLU A 336 27.29 -0.51 7.75
CA GLU A 336 26.55 0.74 7.50
C GLU A 336 25.53 1.07 8.59
N ARG A 337 24.93 0.04 9.21
CA ARG A 337 23.88 0.19 10.24
C ARG A 337 24.39 -0.05 11.67
N ALA A 338 25.68 -0.28 11.86
CA ALA A 338 26.29 -0.63 13.15
C ALA A 338 25.63 -1.84 13.84
N LEU A 339 25.27 -2.87 13.07
CA LEU A 339 24.61 -4.10 13.53
C LEU A 339 25.58 -5.26 13.78
N TRP A 340 26.84 -4.97 14.08
CA TRP A 340 27.88 -5.98 14.33
C TRP A 340 27.52 -7.03 15.39
N PRO A 341 26.90 -6.70 16.54
CA PRO A 341 26.55 -7.70 17.53
C PRO A 341 25.57 -8.76 17.02
N ALA A 342 24.65 -8.36 16.12
CA ALA A 342 23.70 -9.28 15.50
C ALA A 342 24.42 -10.26 14.57
N LEU A 343 25.33 -9.75 13.73
CA LEU A 343 26.13 -10.56 12.82
C LEU A 343 27.07 -11.52 13.57
N LEU A 344 27.79 -11.02 14.58
CA LEU A 344 28.74 -11.85 15.35
C LEU A 344 28.05 -13.01 16.04
N GLY A 345 26.90 -12.77 16.69
CA GLY A 345 26.22 -13.88 17.34
C GLY A 345 25.44 -14.79 16.38
N LEU A 346 25.33 -14.47 15.09
CA LEU A 346 25.02 -15.50 14.08
C LEU A 346 26.24 -16.38 13.82
N VAL A 347 27.42 -15.77 13.62
CA VAL A 347 28.68 -16.49 13.37
C VAL A 347 29.00 -17.44 14.52
N GLU A 348 28.73 -17.06 15.76
CA GLU A 348 28.89 -17.91 16.95
C GLU A 348 28.02 -19.19 16.93
N GLN A 349 26.91 -19.17 16.20
CA GLN A 349 25.99 -20.31 16.09
C GLN A 349 26.24 -21.15 14.83
N MET A 350 27.18 -20.74 13.97
CA MET A 350 27.53 -21.47 12.75
C MET A 350 28.42 -22.69 13.04
N THR A 351 28.43 -23.64 12.11
CA THR A 351 29.41 -24.71 12.09
C THR A 351 30.84 -24.14 11.98
N PRO A 352 31.87 -24.82 12.53
CA PRO A 352 33.24 -24.29 12.53
C PRO A 352 33.78 -23.96 11.13
N THR A 353 33.36 -24.74 10.12
CA THR A 353 33.75 -24.54 8.72
C THR A 353 33.17 -23.23 8.17
N GLU A 354 31.87 -23.01 8.36
CA GLU A 354 31.20 -21.81 7.85
C GLU A 354 31.57 -20.57 8.64
N ALA A 355 31.70 -20.68 9.97
CA ALA A 355 32.25 -19.61 10.80
C ALA A 355 33.64 -19.17 10.31
N SER A 356 34.51 -20.12 9.94
CA SER A 356 35.83 -19.82 9.38
C SER A 356 35.75 -19.12 8.01
N THR A 357 34.76 -19.46 7.18
CA THR A 357 34.51 -18.77 5.91
C THR A 357 34.03 -17.33 6.16
N ALA A 358 33.04 -17.14 7.02
CA ALA A 358 32.54 -15.81 7.39
C ALA A 358 33.65 -14.93 7.98
N LEU A 359 34.48 -15.47 8.89
CA LEU A 359 35.61 -14.74 9.47
C LEU A 359 36.67 -14.37 8.43
N ARG A 360 36.94 -15.23 7.44
CA ARG A 360 37.84 -14.88 6.32
C ARG A 360 37.29 -13.73 5.48
N LEU A 361 35.98 -13.74 5.19
CA LEU A 361 35.33 -12.64 4.46
C LEU A 361 35.37 -11.34 5.25
N LEU A 362 35.16 -11.39 6.57
CA LEU A 362 35.28 -10.24 7.47
C LEU A 362 36.71 -9.69 7.52
N ALA A 363 37.72 -10.56 7.60
CA ALA A 363 39.12 -10.15 7.62
C ALA A 363 39.62 -9.58 6.27
N ALA A 364 38.94 -9.91 5.17
CA ALA A 364 39.25 -9.41 3.83
C ALA A 364 38.58 -8.06 3.51
N GLN A 365 37.79 -7.49 4.42
CA GLN A 365 37.16 -6.18 4.24
C GLN A 365 38.16 -5.02 4.33
N GLU A 366 37.75 -3.84 3.89
CA GLU A 366 38.56 -2.63 4.00
C GLU A 366 38.83 -2.25 5.48
N GLU A 367 39.98 -1.60 5.72
CA GLU A 367 40.43 -1.18 7.05
C GLU A 367 39.35 -0.50 7.93
N PRO A 368 38.51 0.44 7.45
CA PRO A 368 37.46 1.04 8.27
C PRO A 368 36.38 0.04 8.73
N VAL A 369 36.07 -0.97 7.91
CA VAL A 369 35.10 -2.02 8.23
C VAL A 369 35.67 -2.93 9.32
N VAL A 370 36.92 -3.35 9.17
CA VAL A 370 37.63 -4.19 10.16
C VAL A 370 37.80 -3.45 11.49
N ALA A 371 38.14 -2.15 11.47
CA ALA A 371 38.26 -1.35 12.69
C ALA A 371 36.91 -1.26 13.44
N ALA A 372 35.81 -1.06 12.73
CA ALA A 372 34.47 -1.03 13.33
C ALA A 372 34.07 -2.38 13.93
N LEU A 373 34.41 -3.48 13.26
CA LEU A 373 34.21 -4.84 13.77
C LEU A 373 34.98 -5.07 15.09
N LEU A 374 36.27 -4.72 15.13
CA LEU A 374 37.10 -4.87 16.33
C LEU A 374 36.52 -4.08 17.52
N SER A 375 36.08 -2.84 17.28
CA SER A 375 35.42 -2.04 18.31
C SER A 375 34.13 -2.68 18.84
N ALA A 376 33.38 -3.40 17.99
CA ALA A 376 32.16 -4.08 18.40
C ALA A 376 32.45 -5.34 19.23
N VAL A 377 33.53 -6.07 18.92
CA VAL A 377 34.02 -7.21 19.70
C VAL A 377 34.50 -6.75 21.08
N ASP A 378 35.24 -5.64 21.15
CA ASP A 378 35.72 -5.09 22.42
C ASP A 378 34.56 -4.55 23.29
N GLY A 379 33.54 -3.96 22.66
CA GLY A 379 32.34 -3.45 23.34
C GLY A 379 31.37 -4.52 23.84
N THR A 380 31.48 -5.77 23.38
CA THR A 380 30.64 -6.89 23.83
C THR A 380 31.23 -7.64 25.04
N GLN A 381 32.47 -7.33 25.45
CA GLN A 381 33.05 -7.87 26.69
C GLN A 381 32.75 -6.99 27.92
N VAL A 382 31.58 -7.14 28.57
CA VAL A 382 31.44 -7.04 30.05
C VAL A 382 30.24 -7.84 30.55
N THR A 383 30.45 -9.09 30.94
CA THR A 383 30.21 -9.64 32.30
C THR A 383 30.63 -11.12 32.28
N TRP A 384 31.65 -11.44 33.09
CA TRP A 384 32.19 -12.79 33.26
C TRP A 384 31.25 -13.70 34.03
#